data_AF-A0A3D2BUE7-F1
#
_entry.id   AF-A0A3D2BUE7-F1
#
_cell.length_a   1.000
_cell.length_b   1.000
_cell.length_c   1.000
_cell.angle_alpha   90.00
_cell.angle_beta   90.00
_cell.angle_gamma   90.00
#
_symmetry.space_group_name_H-M   'P 1'
#
loop_
_entity.id
_entity.type
_entity.pdbx_description
1 polymer ?
#
loop_
_entity_poly.entity_id
_entity_poly.type
_entity_poly.pdbx_seq_one_letter_code
_entity_poly.pdbx_strand_id
1 'polypeptide(L)'
;MLANALPRKINRMPAVRGEITENASLDGISWFRTGGAAEILFRPSDIDDLRVFLQGIDAGIDVTVLGLGSNVLILDGGVPGVVIHLGKNFSDISFDGNDVIAEAGALDVAVSR
;
A
#
# COMPACT_ATOMS: atom_id res chain seq x y z
N MET A 1 17.76 -33.35 6.60
CA MET A 1 17.21 -32.53 7.70
C MET A 1 16.17 -31.62 7.09
N LEU A 2 14.89 -31.83 7.41
CA LEU A 2 13.78 -31.07 6.84
C LEU A 2 13.90 -29.62 7.31
N ALA A 3 14.14 -28.68 6.38
CA ALA A 3 13.96 -27.28 6.66
C ALA A 3 12.49 -27.07 6.99
N ASN A 4 12.18 -26.84 8.26
CA ASN A 4 10.85 -26.41 8.66
C ASN A 4 10.66 -25.03 8.01
N ALA A 5 9.83 -24.95 6.97
CA ALA A 5 9.59 -23.69 6.29
C ALA A 5 9.01 -22.71 7.33
N LEU A 6 9.71 -21.60 7.57
CA LEU A 6 9.20 -20.55 8.44
C LEU A 6 7.79 -20.17 7.94
N PRO A 7 6.82 -19.96 8.84
CA PRO A 7 5.48 -19.57 8.41
C PRO A 7 5.57 -18.29 7.59
N ARG A 8 4.94 -18.30 6.40
CA ARG A 8 4.89 -17.14 5.51
C ARG A 8 4.34 -15.92 6.26
N LYS A 9 4.94 -14.74 6.07
CA LYS A 9 4.51 -13.50 6.74
C LYS A 9 3.08 -13.13 6.36
N ILE A 10 2.66 -13.48 5.14
CA ILE A 10 1.28 -13.25 4.67
C ILE A 10 0.23 -13.90 5.58
N ASN A 11 0.54 -15.02 6.22
CA ASN A 11 -0.40 -15.74 7.09
C ASN A 11 -0.68 -15.00 8.40
N ARG A 12 0.11 -13.97 8.73
CA ARG A 12 -0.10 -13.09 9.87
C ARG A 12 -0.93 -11.86 9.53
N MET A 13 -1.30 -11.68 8.25
CA MET A 13 -2.08 -10.53 7.81
C MET A 13 -3.58 -10.75 8.05
N PRO A 14 -4.35 -9.68 8.30
CA PRO A 14 -5.81 -9.76 8.35
C PRO A 14 -6.40 -10.28 7.05
N ALA A 15 -7.57 -10.91 7.15
CA ALA A 15 -8.37 -11.22 5.98
C ALA A 15 -8.92 -9.91 5.38
N VAL A 16 -8.70 -9.72 4.08
CA VAL A 16 -9.08 -8.52 3.33
C VAL A 16 -9.75 -8.91 2.02
N ARG A 17 -10.46 -7.95 1.41
CA ARG A 17 -10.98 -8.07 0.04
C ARG A 17 -9.96 -7.65 -1.01
N GLY A 18 -9.06 -6.74 -0.64
CA GLY A 18 -7.96 -6.27 -1.47
C GLY A 18 -6.89 -7.33 -1.68
N GLU A 19 -5.81 -6.93 -2.34
CA GLU A 19 -4.70 -7.82 -2.68
C GLU A 19 -3.59 -7.68 -1.64
N ILE A 20 -3.10 -8.80 -1.12
CA ILE A 20 -1.88 -8.88 -0.31
C ILE A 20 -0.87 -9.74 -1.04
N THR A 21 0.33 -9.19 -1.27
CA THR A 21 1.41 -9.87 -1.97
C THR A 21 2.69 -9.80 -1.14
N GLU A 22 3.27 -10.97 -0.86
CA GLU A 22 4.53 -11.09 -0.10
C GLU A 22 5.73 -10.98 -1.05
N ASN A 23 6.80 -10.33 -0.62
CA ASN A 23 8.01 -10.08 -1.42
C ASN A 23 7.72 -9.38 -2.76
N ALA A 24 6.80 -8.41 -2.75
CA ALA A 24 6.41 -7.70 -3.97
C ALA A 24 7.44 -6.63 -4.34
N SER A 25 7.95 -6.69 -5.58
CA SER A 25 8.86 -5.65 -6.10
C SER A 25 8.19 -4.27 -6.11
N LEU A 26 8.90 -3.24 -5.66
CA LEU A 26 8.39 -1.87 -5.59
C LEU A 26 8.82 -0.99 -6.76
N ASP A 27 9.78 -1.43 -7.58
CA ASP A 27 10.23 -0.74 -8.79
C ASP A 27 9.09 -0.44 -9.78
N GLY A 28 8.12 -1.33 -9.92
CA GLY A 28 6.96 -1.15 -10.79
C GLY A 28 5.96 -0.09 -10.33
N ILE A 29 6.05 0.36 -9.07
CA ILE A 29 5.14 1.35 -8.47
C ILE A 29 5.85 2.58 -7.89
N SER A 30 7.17 2.65 -7.99
CA SER A 30 7.95 3.85 -7.68
C SER A 30 8.19 4.67 -8.95
N TRP A 31 8.21 5.99 -8.83
CA TRP A 31 8.39 6.86 -10.00
C TRP A 31 9.77 6.73 -10.64
N PHE A 32 10.80 6.61 -9.81
CA PHE A 32 12.19 6.41 -10.27
C PHE A 32 12.44 5.00 -10.83
N ARG A 33 11.47 4.09 -10.71
CA ARG A 33 11.60 2.68 -11.13
C ARG A 33 12.78 1.98 -10.48
N THR A 34 12.97 2.27 -9.21
CA THR A 34 14.00 1.70 -8.34
C THR A 34 13.36 1.15 -7.08
N GLY A 35 14.09 0.30 -6.35
CA GLY A 35 13.69 -0.22 -5.06
C GLY A 35 13.49 -1.72 -5.03
N GLY A 36 13.92 -2.32 -3.92
CA GLY A 36 13.74 -3.74 -3.63
C GLY A 36 12.29 -4.10 -3.30
N ALA A 37 12.09 -5.30 -2.76
CA ALA A 37 10.77 -5.80 -2.44
C ALA A 37 10.22 -5.20 -1.12
N ALA A 38 8.91 -4.98 -1.05
CA ALA A 38 8.23 -4.93 0.25
C ALA A 38 8.15 -6.35 0.83
N GLU A 39 8.31 -6.49 2.14
CA GLU A 39 8.00 -7.77 2.80
C GLU A 39 6.53 -8.15 2.54
N ILE A 40 5.62 -7.20 2.70
CA ILE A 40 4.21 -7.30 2.33
C ILE A 40 3.77 -6.03 1.60
N LEU A 41 3.09 -6.19 0.47
CA LEU A 41 2.39 -5.11 -0.23
C LEU A 41 0.89 -5.35 -0.15
N PHE A 42 0.16 -4.40 0.41
CA PHE A 42 -1.29 -4.40 0.48
C PHE A 42 -1.88 -3.33 -0.44
N ARG A 43 -2.81 -3.73 -1.31
CA ARG A 43 -3.64 -2.85 -2.13
C ARG A 43 -5.10 -3.00 -1.69
N PRO A 44 -5.61 -2.11 -0.83
CA PRO A 44 -6.99 -2.20 -0.36
C PRO A 44 -7.98 -2.06 -1.51
N SER A 45 -9.13 -2.74 -1.40
CA SER A 45 -10.23 -2.56 -2.35
C SER A 45 -10.90 -1.19 -2.21
N ASP A 46 -11.00 -0.67 -0.99
CA ASP A 46 -11.65 0.60 -0.63
C ASP A 46 -11.33 0.96 0.84
N ILE A 47 -11.97 2.02 1.36
CA ILE A 47 -11.74 2.52 2.72
C ILE A 47 -12.18 1.56 3.83
N ASP A 48 -13.21 0.75 3.62
CA ASP A 48 -13.66 -0.21 4.62
C ASP A 48 -12.67 -1.38 4.72
N ASP A 49 -12.15 -1.81 3.58
CA ASP A 49 -11.09 -2.82 3.51
C ASP A 49 -9.79 -2.34 4.20
N LEU A 50 -9.40 -1.08 3.94
CA LEU A 50 -8.26 -0.46 4.62
C LEU A 50 -8.49 -0.37 6.14
N ARG A 51 -9.69 -0.02 6.58
CA ARG A 51 -10.03 0.05 8.01
C ARG A 51 -9.93 -1.32 8.68
N VAL A 52 -10.50 -2.36 8.06
CA VAL A 52 -10.42 -3.73 8.57
C VAL A 52 -8.97 -4.18 8.71
N PHE A 53 -8.15 -3.91 7.69
CA PHE A 53 -6.73 -4.25 7.73
C PHE A 53 -5.99 -3.53 8.87
N LEU A 54 -6.15 -2.20 8.98
CA LEU A 54 -5.47 -1.40 10.01
C LEU A 54 -5.92 -1.75 11.43
N GLN A 55 -7.15 -2.21 11.61
CA GLN A 55 -7.66 -2.68 12.92
C GLN A 55 -7.16 -4.08 13.28
N GLY A 56 -6.91 -4.93 12.27
CA GLY A 56 -6.53 -6.33 12.48
C GLY A 56 -5.02 -6.58 12.49
N ILE A 57 -4.22 -5.67 11.95
CA ILE A 57 -2.76 -5.84 11.87
C ILE A 57 -2.13 -5.75 13.27
N ASP A 58 -1.13 -6.60 13.52
CA ASP A 58 -0.32 -6.56 14.73
C ASP A 58 0.42 -5.21 14.84
N ALA A 59 0.28 -4.54 15.98
CA ALA A 59 0.85 -3.22 16.23
C ALA A 59 2.39 -3.19 16.18
N GLY A 60 3.06 -4.33 16.28
CA GLY A 60 4.51 -4.44 16.12
C GLY A 60 5.01 -4.49 14.68
N ILE A 61 4.12 -4.45 13.68
CA ILE A 61 4.49 -4.49 12.25
C ILE A 61 4.57 -3.06 11.72
N ASP A 62 5.73 -2.70 11.16
CA ASP A 62 5.93 -1.40 10.52
C ASP A 62 5.00 -1.22 9.33
N VAL A 63 4.37 -0.05 9.21
CA VAL A 63 3.48 0.30 8.10
C VAL A 63 4.01 1.53 7.38
N THR A 64 4.22 1.40 6.07
CA THR A 64 4.57 2.49 5.16
C THR A 64 3.43 2.72 4.18
N VAL A 65 2.95 3.95 4.04
CA VAL A 65 1.94 4.30 3.02
C VAL A 65 2.64 4.86 1.79
N LEU A 66 2.29 4.34 0.62
CA LEU A 66 2.81 4.76 -0.67
C LEU A 66 1.66 5.16 -1.60
N GLY A 67 1.71 6.40 -2.10
CA GLY A 67 0.89 6.82 -3.24
C GLY A 67 1.52 6.36 -4.55
N LEU A 68 1.66 7.26 -5.54
CA LEU A 68 2.30 6.95 -6.83
C LEU A 68 3.83 7.05 -6.83
N GLY A 69 4.45 7.28 -5.66
CA GLY A 69 5.90 7.23 -5.50
C GLY A 69 6.70 8.34 -6.19
N SER A 70 6.10 9.50 -6.50
CA SER A 70 6.76 10.62 -7.22
C SER A 70 7.88 11.31 -6.44
N ASN A 71 7.94 11.14 -5.12
CA ASN A 71 8.91 11.80 -4.24
C ASN A 71 9.58 10.84 -3.25
N VAL A 72 9.73 9.56 -3.62
CA VAL A 72 10.37 8.56 -2.76
C VAL A 72 11.41 7.80 -3.57
N LEU A 73 12.62 7.66 -3.00
CA LEU A 73 13.65 6.75 -3.49
C LEU A 73 13.67 5.51 -2.59
N ILE A 74 13.19 4.39 -3.11
CA ILE A 74 13.20 3.11 -2.39
C ILE A 74 14.56 2.45 -2.65
N LEU A 75 15.23 2.02 -1.58
CA LEU A 75 16.52 1.35 -1.68
C LEU A 75 16.35 -0.10 -2.14
N ASP A 76 17.39 -0.68 -2.74
CA ASP A 76 17.40 -2.08 -3.20
C ASP A 76 17.21 -3.09 -2.06
N GLY A 77 17.50 -2.68 -0.82
CA GLY A 77 17.23 -3.46 0.39
C GLY A 77 15.74 -3.67 0.69
N GLY A 78 14.84 -2.99 -0.03
CA GLY A 78 13.39 -3.14 0.12
C GLY A 78 12.81 -2.36 1.30
N VAL A 79 11.58 -2.70 1.66
CA VAL A 79 10.82 -2.05 2.75
C VAL A 79 10.33 -3.12 3.73
N PRO A 80 10.71 -3.05 5.02
CA PRO A 80 10.24 -3.99 6.04
C PRO A 80 8.77 -3.77 6.38
N GLY A 81 8.10 -4.81 6.89
CA GLY A 81 6.70 -4.73 7.32
C GLY A 81 5.73 -4.67 6.15
N VAL A 82 4.77 -3.75 6.21
CA VAL A 82 3.70 -3.61 5.22
C VAL A 82 3.82 -2.28 4.49
N VAL A 83 3.86 -2.35 3.16
CA VAL A 83 3.60 -1.20 2.29
C VAL A 83 2.12 -1.21 1.90
N ILE A 84 1.40 -0.15 2.24
CA ILE A 84 0.02 0.08 1.79
C ILE A 84 0.07 1.00 0.58
N HIS A 85 -0.38 0.51 -0.58
CA HIS A 85 -0.38 1.29 -1.82
C HIS A 85 -1.78 1.84 -2.13
N LEU A 86 -1.93 3.16 -1.98
CA LEU A 86 -3.18 3.89 -2.26
C LEU A 86 -3.11 4.50 -3.65
N GLY A 87 -3.78 3.85 -4.60
CA GLY A 87 -3.82 4.27 -6.01
C GLY A 87 -5.26 4.45 -6.50
N LYS A 88 -5.57 3.84 -7.65
CA LYS A 88 -6.85 3.99 -8.36
C LYS A 88 -8.11 3.75 -7.50
N ASN A 89 -8.06 2.85 -6.52
CA ASN A 89 -9.21 2.58 -5.64
C ASN A 89 -9.48 3.69 -4.60
N PHE A 90 -8.59 4.68 -4.55
CA PHE A 90 -8.66 5.83 -3.66
C PHE A 90 -8.49 7.12 -4.48
N SER A 91 -9.04 7.17 -5.70
CA SER A 91 -8.87 8.32 -6.60
C SER A 91 -10.14 9.13 -6.85
N ASP A 92 -11.20 8.88 -6.06
CA ASP A 92 -12.44 9.61 -6.25
C ASP A 92 -12.28 11.09 -5.85
N ILE A 93 -12.97 11.94 -6.61
CA ILE A 93 -13.03 13.38 -6.42
C ILE A 93 -14.51 13.76 -6.46
N SER A 94 -14.96 14.48 -5.44
CA SER A 94 -16.34 14.96 -5.32
C SER A 94 -16.36 16.42 -4.89
N PHE A 95 -17.51 17.07 -5.07
CA PHE A 95 -17.70 18.49 -4.81
C PHE A 95 -18.88 18.67 -3.85
N ASP A 96 -18.67 19.48 -2.81
CA ASP A 96 -19.72 19.87 -1.87
C ASP A 96 -19.74 21.41 -1.79
N GLY A 97 -20.64 22.02 -2.56
CA GLY A 97 -20.68 23.47 -2.72
C GLY A 97 -19.38 24.01 -3.32
N ASN A 98 -18.60 24.72 -2.50
CA ASN A 98 -17.29 25.29 -2.88
C ASN A 98 -16.10 24.44 -2.42
N ASP A 99 -16.36 23.31 -1.75
CA ASP A 99 -15.33 22.42 -1.25
C ASP A 99 -15.08 21.28 -2.25
N VAL A 100 -13.81 20.90 -2.37
CA VAL A 100 -13.37 19.73 -3.14
C VAL A 100 -12.92 18.65 -2.16
N ILE A 101 -13.53 17.48 -2.26
CA ILE A 101 -13.18 16.30 -1.47
C ILE A 101 -12.48 15.32 -2.41
N ALA A 102 -11.18 15.13 -2.21
CA ALA A 102 -10.35 14.22 -3.01
C ALA A 102 -9.75 13.12 -2.13
N GLU A 103 -9.82 11.89 -2.60
CA GLU A 103 -9.21 10.74 -1.91
C GLU A 103 -7.68 10.72 -2.07
N ALA A 104 -7.00 9.94 -1.21
CA ALA A 104 -5.54 9.98 -1.05
C ALA A 104 -4.73 9.54 -2.29
N GLY A 105 -5.33 8.79 -3.19
CA GLY A 105 -4.76 8.36 -4.47
C GLY A 105 -5.18 9.22 -5.66
N ALA A 106 -5.94 10.30 -5.44
CA ALA A 106 -6.31 11.24 -6.50
C ALA A 106 -5.06 11.95 -7.03
N LEU A 107 -4.97 12.08 -8.36
CA LEU A 107 -3.89 12.82 -8.99
C LEU A 107 -4.06 14.32 -8.73
N ASP A 108 -2.99 14.99 -8.34
CA ASP A 108 -2.94 16.44 -8.18
C ASP A 108 -3.41 17.20 -9.44
N VAL A 109 -3.03 16.70 -10.63
CA VAL A 109 -3.46 17.23 -11.93
C VAL A 109 -4.95 17.00 -12.20
N ALA A 110 -5.58 16.01 -11.58
CA ALA A 110 -7.02 15.76 -11.70
C ALA A 110 -7.82 16.69 -10.78
N VAL A 111 -7.28 17.03 -9.60
CA VAL A 111 -7.92 17.95 -8.64
C VAL A 111 -7.80 19.41 -9.05
N SER A 112 -6.69 19.80 -9.68
CA SER A 112 -6.38 21.20 -10.02
C SER A 112 -6.99 21.71 -11.33
N ARG A 113 -7.75 20.88 -12.04
CA ARG A 113 -8.34 21.20 -13.34
C ARG A 113 -9.77 21.72 -13.24
#